data_AF-A0A367JW74-F1
#
_entry.id   AF-A0A367JW74-F1
#
_cell.length_a   1.000
_cell.length_b   1.000
_cell.length_c   1.000
_cell.angle_alpha   90.00
_cell.angle_beta   90.00
_cell.angle_gamma   90.00
#
_symmetry.space_group_name_H-M   'P 1'
#
loop_
_entity.id
_entity.type
_entity.pdbx_description
1 polymer ?
#
loop_
_entity_poly.entity_id
_entity_poly.type
_entity_poly.pdbx_seq_one_letter_code
_entity_poly.pdbx_strand_id
1 'polypeptide(L)'
;MSFNDVEQGLNSSHDSAYDGGAKDTQEIRGNLHDVTEATRDLIKNASQELKTLSIYNQNNLSILNNKQIRQRKLEQQKLSKDFKNVIDLFQNAQKKSANKLRESVYINDVSQPLDVLEGQHQEQRTVLQEITNEQVEYNELLISEREAEIENIEQGVIELNEIFRDMSFVVSEQESGIQSIYGNVLSIAQNTKQAADELVVANRHQRNARRSMCWFLMIIIVVGFMLALILVLA
;
A
#
# COMPACT_ATOMS: atom_id res chain seq x y z
N MET A 1 -15.08 9.55 -20.84
CA MET A 1 -15.85 9.29 -19.61
C MET A 1 -15.44 10.35 -18.61
N SER A 2 -16.35 11.26 -18.27
CA SER A 2 -16.04 12.38 -17.38
C SER A 2 -16.11 11.92 -15.92
N PHE A 3 -15.32 12.54 -15.04
CA PHE A 3 -15.33 12.27 -13.60
C PHE A 3 -16.74 12.42 -12.99
N ASN A 4 -17.57 13.29 -13.58
CA ASN A 4 -18.96 13.49 -13.17
C ASN A 4 -19.87 12.31 -13.50
N ASP A 5 -19.55 11.50 -14.50
CA ASP A 5 -20.34 10.33 -14.90
C ASP A 5 -20.16 9.18 -13.89
N VAL A 6 -18.96 9.09 -13.29
CA VAL A 6 -18.62 8.09 -12.26
C VAL A 6 -19.27 8.46 -10.91
N GLU A 7 -19.30 9.75 -10.58
CA GLU A 7 -19.91 10.23 -9.33
C GLU A 7 -21.44 10.11 -9.34
N GLN A 8 -22.09 10.33 -10.50
CA GLN A 8 -23.52 10.09 -10.66
C GLN A 8 -23.89 8.60 -10.55
N GLY A 9 -23.07 7.70 -11.12
CA GLY A 9 -23.28 6.25 -10.99
C GLY A 9 -23.12 5.74 -9.56
N LEU A 10 -22.19 6.30 -8.78
CA LEU A 10 -21.99 5.95 -7.38
C LEU A 10 -23.13 6.45 -6.48
N ASN A 11 -23.66 7.66 -6.73
CA ASN A 11 -24.79 8.19 -5.95
C ASN A 11 -26.12 7.49 -6.27
N SER A 12 -26.36 7.06 -7.51
CA SER A 12 -27.56 6.24 -7.82
C SER A 12 -27.46 4.82 -7.26
N SER A 13 -26.24 4.29 -7.10
CA SER A 13 -26.01 2.95 -6.54
C SER A 13 -26.17 2.90 -5.02
N HIS A 14 -26.04 4.03 -4.31
CA HIS A 14 -26.23 4.07 -2.86
C HIS A 14 -27.71 3.92 -2.44
N ASP A 15 -28.65 4.42 -3.24
CA ASP A 15 -30.08 4.33 -2.94
C ASP A 15 -30.71 2.96 -3.28
N SER A 16 -30.05 2.15 -4.13
CA SER A 16 -30.57 0.83 -4.53
C SER A 16 -29.97 -0.35 -3.75
N ALA A 17 -28.99 -0.12 -2.87
CA ALA A 17 -28.21 -1.17 -2.23
C ALA A 17 -28.84 -1.79 -0.96
N TYR A 18 -30.08 -1.41 -0.61
CA TYR A 18 -30.75 -1.89 0.60
C TYR A 18 -31.74 -3.03 0.41
N ASP A 19 -31.95 -3.55 -0.79
CA ASP A 19 -32.88 -4.65 -1.00
C ASP A 19 -32.18 -5.86 -1.62
N GLY A 20 -31.91 -6.86 -0.79
CA GLY A 20 -31.41 -8.18 -1.20
C GLY A 20 -32.51 -9.04 -1.84
N GLY A 21 -33.32 -8.48 -2.73
CA GLY A 21 -34.52 -9.13 -3.26
C GLY A 21 -34.74 -8.91 -4.75
N ALA A 22 -34.71 -10.00 -5.53
CA ALA A 22 -35.37 -10.20 -6.83
C ALA A 22 -35.11 -9.20 -8.00
N LYS A 23 -34.27 -8.17 -7.85
CA LYS A 23 -33.88 -7.23 -8.93
C LYS A 23 -32.39 -7.23 -9.26
N ASP A 24 -31.73 -8.32 -8.94
CA ASP A 24 -30.36 -8.59 -9.34
C ASP A 24 -30.35 -8.81 -10.87
N THR A 25 -30.21 -7.72 -11.62
CA THR A 25 -30.28 -7.75 -13.09
C THR A 25 -28.95 -8.30 -13.61
N GLN A 26 -28.99 -9.16 -14.64
CA GLN A 26 -27.78 -9.72 -15.27
C GLN A 26 -26.73 -8.64 -15.63
N GLU A 27 -27.18 -7.43 -15.96
CA GLU A 27 -26.37 -6.25 -16.21
C GLU A 27 -25.58 -5.78 -14.97
N ILE A 28 -26.20 -5.76 -13.79
CA ILE A 28 -25.53 -5.35 -12.54
C ILE A 28 -24.45 -6.36 -12.15
N ARG A 29 -24.74 -7.66 -12.35
CA ARG A 29 -23.75 -8.75 -12.14
C ARG A 29 -22.58 -8.65 -13.10
N GLY A 30 -22.85 -8.42 -14.39
CA GLY A 30 -21.80 -8.19 -15.40
C GLY A 30 -20.92 -7.00 -15.03
N ASN A 31 -21.52 -5.85 -14.70
CA ASN A 31 -20.79 -4.67 -14.28
C ASN A 31 -19.97 -4.91 -13.00
N LEU A 32 -20.50 -5.65 -12.03
CA LEU A 32 -19.78 -6.00 -10.80
C LEU A 32 -18.58 -6.90 -11.10
N HIS A 33 -18.75 -7.88 -12.00
CA HIS A 33 -17.67 -8.75 -12.45
C HIS A 33 -16.57 -7.95 -13.16
N ASP A 34 -16.94 -7.08 -14.10
CA ASP A 34 -16.01 -6.22 -14.84
C ASP A 34 -15.22 -5.30 -13.89
N VAL A 35 -15.89 -4.68 -12.93
CA VAL A 35 -15.24 -3.83 -11.91
C VAL A 35 -14.32 -4.66 -11.01
N THR A 36 -14.72 -5.88 -10.66
CA THR A 36 -13.90 -6.79 -9.84
C THR A 36 -12.63 -7.19 -10.57
N GLU A 37 -12.73 -7.56 -11.85
CA GLU A 37 -11.60 -7.95 -12.66
C GLU A 37 -10.67 -6.77 -12.95
N ALA A 38 -11.23 -5.62 -13.33
CA ALA A 38 -10.45 -4.38 -13.48
C ALA A 38 -9.71 -4.02 -12.18
N THR A 39 -10.34 -4.22 -11.02
CA THR A 39 -9.68 -3.98 -9.72
C THR A 39 -8.54 -4.96 -9.47
N ARG A 40 -8.70 -6.24 -9.84
CA ARG A 40 -7.61 -7.23 -9.75
C ARG A 40 -6.43 -6.85 -10.63
N ASP A 41 -6.68 -6.45 -11.88
CA ASP A 41 -5.64 -6.02 -12.81
C ASP A 41 -4.90 -4.77 -12.30
N LEU A 42 -5.64 -3.80 -11.74
CA LEU A 42 -5.03 -2.63 -11.10
C LEU A 42 -4.14 -3.03 -9.92
N ILE A 43 -4.57 -3.98 -9.09
CA ILE A 43 -3.76 -4.50 -7.98
C ILE A 43 -2.50 -5.19 -8.50
N LYS A 44 -2.59 -6.01 -9.55
CA LYS A 44 -1.43 -6.68 -10.17
C LYS A 44 -0.42 -5.65 -10.69
N ASN A 45 -0.90 -4.68 -11.48
CA ASN A 45 -0.07 -3.64 -12.06
C ASN A 45 0.58 -2.78 -10.98
N ALA A 46 -0.19 -2.31 -9.99
CA ALA A 46 0.33 -1.52 -8.89
C ALA A 46 1.36 -2.28 -8.05
N SER A 47 1.16 -3.59 -7.83
CA SER A 47 2.14 -4.45 -7.15
C SER A 47 3.46 -4.53 -7.93
N GLN A 48 3.40 -4.72 -9.25
CA GLN A 48 4.57 -4.77 -10.12
C GLN A 48 5.31 -3.43 -10.19
N GLU A 49 4.57 -2.32 -10.29
CA GLU A 49 5.13 -0.97 -10.26
C GLU A 49 5.80 -0.66 -8.92
N LEU A 50 5.17 -1.03 -7.79
CA LEU A 50 5.72 -0.84 -6.46
C LEU A 50 7.01 -1.65 -6.25
N LYS A 51 7.06 -2.88 -6.78
CA LYS A 51 8.27 -3.71 -6.80
C LYS A 51 9.39 -3.07 -7.63
N THR A 52 9.04 -2.57 -8.81
CA THR A 52 9.99 -1.87 -9.71
C THR A 52 10.53 -0.60 -9.07
N LEU A 53 9.66 0.19 -8.43
CA LEU A 53 10.04 1.39 -7.67
C LEU A 53 10.98 1.03 -6.52
N SER A 54 10.74 -0.09 -5.83
CA SER A 54 11.63 -0.58 -4.78
C SER A 54 13.04 -0.86 -5.28
N ILE A 55 13.14 -1.63 -6.36
CA ILE A 55 14.41 -1.99 -6.98
C ILE A 55 15.12 -0.72 -7.48
N TYR A 56 14.38 0.19 -8.12
CA TYR A 56 14.93 1.46 -8.60
C TYR A 56 15.49 2.31 -7.45
N ASN A 57 14.74 2.47 -6.36
CA ASN A 57 15.20 3.22 -5.19
C ASN A 57 16.45 2.58 -4.56
N GLN A 58 16.48 1.25 -4.47
CA GLN A 58 17.63 0.52 -3.94
C GLN A 58 18.88 0.68 -4.81
N ASN A 59 18.74 0.60 -6.14
CA ASN A 59 19.88 0.69 -7.06
C ASN A 59 20.45 2.11 -7.20
N ASN A 60 19.63 3.15 -7.00
CA ASN A 60 20.07 4.53 -7.15
C ASN A 60 20.64 5.14 -5.86
N LEU A 61 20.70 4.39 -4.75
CA LEU A 61 21.14 4.91 -3.45
C LEU A 61 22.51 5.61 -3.49
N SER A 62 23.42 5.18 -4.38
CA SER A 62 24.78 5.73 -4.51
C SER A 62 24.84 7.14 -5.12
N ILE A 63 23.77 7.60 -5.77
CA ILE A 63 23.74 8.87 -6.52
C ILE A 63 22.98 9.96 -5.74
N LEU A 64 22.19 9.58 -4.74
CA LEU A 64 21.32 10.50 -3.99
C LEU A 64 21.98 11.01 -2.71
N ASN A 65 21.62 12.24 -2.30
CA ASN A 65 22.02 12.75 -0.99
C ASN A 65 21.21 12.07 0.13
N ASN A 66 21.74 12.07 1.35
CA ASN A 66 21.12 11.40 2.51
C ASN A 66 19.68 11.86 2.79
N LYS A 67 19.34 13.13 2.51
CA LYS A 67 17.98 13.67 2.70
C LYS A 67 17.00 13.07 1.68
N GLN A 68 17.40 12.98 0.42
CA GLN A 68 16.57 12.43 -0.66
C GLN A 68 16.37 10.92 -0.50
N ILE A 69 17.41 10.18 -0.12
CA ILE A 69 17.31 8.73 0.18
C ILE A 69 16.26 8.49 1.26
N ARG A 70 16.30 9.28 2.34
CA ARG A 70 15.32 9.20 3.43
C ARG A 70 13.91 9.49 2.94
N GLN A 71 13.72 10.58 2.21
CA GLN A 71 12.39 10.99 1.75
C GLN A 71 11.77 9.89 0.88
N ARG A 72 12.51 9.37 -0.10
CA ARG A 72 12.05 8.29 -0.97
C ARG A 72 11.70 7.02 -0.21
N LYS A 73 12.52 6.65 0.79
CA LYS A 73 12.26 5.47 1.63
C LYS A 73 10.95 5.60 2.43
N LEU A 74 10.71 6.76 3.04
CA LEU A 74 9.49 7.02 3.80
C LEU A 74 8.25 7.04 2.91
N GLU A 75 8.35 7.67 1.74
CA GLU A 75 7.27 7.69 0.74
C GLU A 75 6.94 6.28 0.27
N GLN A 76 7.96 5.47 -0.04
CA GLN A 76 7.78 4.09 -0.49
C GLN A 76 7.14 3.22 0.60
N GLN A 77 7.55 3.37 1.86
CA GLN A 77 6.95 2.62 2.97
C GLN A 77 5.50 2.96 3.20
N LYS A 78 5.18 4.26 3.19
CA LYS A 78 3.82 4.72 3.32
C LYS A 78 2.96 4.14 2.19
N LEU A 79 3.44 4.25 0.94
CA LEU A 79 2.74 3.70 -0.22
C LEU A 79 2.51 2.19 -0.10
N SER A 80 3.54 1.44 0.31
CA SER A 80 3.46 -0.02 0.45
C SER A 80 2.48 -0.44 1.56
N LYS A 81 2.47 0.31 2.68
CA LYS A 81 1.53 0.09 3.78
C LYS A 81 0.09 0.40 3.37
N ASP A 82 -0.13 1.54 2.73
CA ASP A 82 -1.47 1.96 2.30
C ASP A 82 -2.00 0.98 1.24
N PHE A 83 -1.16 0.56 0.29
CA PHE A 83 -1.50 -0.45 -0.72
C PHE A 83 -1.86 -1.81 -0.09
N LYS A 84 -1.10 -2.26 0.91
CA LYS A 84 -1.42 -3.48 1.67
C LYS A 84 -2.80 -3.41 2.32
N ASN A 85 -3.17 -2.27 2.89
CA ASN A 85 -4.50 -2.08 3.48
C ASN A 85 -5.61 -2.16 2.42
N VAL A 86 -5.38 -1.60 1.23
CA VAL A 86 -6.35 -1.68 0.11
C VAL A 86 -6.57 -3.12 -0.33
N ILE A 87 -5.49 -3.91 -0.47
CA ILE A 87 -5.59 -5.34 -0.82
C ILE A 87 -6.40 -6.10 0.25
N ASP A 88 -6.14 -5.86 1.53
CA ASP A 88 -6.89 -6.51 2.63
C ASP A 88 -8.39 -6.17 2.60
N LEU A 89 -8.72 -4.90 2.40
CA LEU A 89 -10.12 -4.45 2.26
C LEU A 89 -10.82 -5.13 1.08
N PHE A 90 -10.15 -5.19 -0.07
CA PHE A 90 -10.70 -5.82 -1.27
C PHE A 90 -10.88 -7.34 -1.09
N GLN A 91 -9.90 -8.02 -0.49
CA GLN A 91 -9.99 -9.45 -0.20
C GLN A 91 -11.15 -9.76 0.76
N ASN A 92 -11.36 -8.92 1.79
CA ASN A 92 -12.47 -9.06 2.72
C ASN A 92 -13.82 -8.80 2.05
N ALA A 93 -13.91 -7.83 1.14
CA ALA A 93 -15.10 -7.58 0.33
C ALA A 93 -15.44 -8.78 -0.57
N GLN A 94 -14.44 -9.36 -1.26
CA GLN A 94 -14.62 -10.55 -2.09
C GLN A 94 -15.11 -11.76 -1.28
N LYS A 95 -14.51 -12.04 -0.12
CA LYS A 95 -14.98 -13.12 0.79
C LYS A 95 -16.42 -12.91 1.24
N LYS A 96 -16.79 -11.67 1.56
CA LYS A 96 -18.16 -11.32 1.95
C LYS A 96 -19.15 -11.54 0.80
N SER A 97 -18.75 -11.22 -0.43
CA SER A 97 -19.56 -11.47 -1.64
C SER A 97 -19.77 -12.98 -1.84
N ALA A 98 -18.71 -13.78 -1.82
CA ALA A 98 -18.80 -15.23 -1.98
C ALA A 98 -19.70 -15.88 -0.92
N ASN A 99 -19.63 -15.43 0.33
CA ASN A 99 -20.49 -15.95 1.39
C ASN A 99 -21.98 -15.60 1.16
N LYS A 100 -22.29 -14.39 0.68
CA LYS A 100 -23.66 -14.01 0.32
C LYS A 100 -24.19 -14.83 -0.87
N LEU A 101 -23.36 -15.08 -1.88
CA LEU A 101 -23.69 -15.94 -3.02
C LEU A 101 -24.04 -17.35 -2.53
N ARG A 102 -23.22 -17.94 -1.65
CA ARG A 102 -23.48 -19.25 -1.03
C ARG A 102 -24.79 -19.29 -0.24
N GLU A 103 -25.07 -18.27 0.55
CA GLU A 103 -26.31 -18.17 1.32
C GLU A 103 -27.53 -18.10 0.39
N SER A 104 -27.43 -17.39 -0.73
CA SER A 104 -28.49 -17.32 -1.75
C SER A 104 -28.73 -18.63 -2.51
N VAL A 105 -27.72 -19.48 -2.64
CA VAL A 105 -27.84 -20.82 -3.23
C VAL A 105 -28.55 -21.76 -2.24
N TYR A 106 -28.17 -21.73 -0.96
CA TYR A 106 -28.75 -22.59 0.08
C TYR A 106 -30.24 -22.32 0.32
N ILE A 107 -30.66 -21.05 0.29
CA ILE A 107 -32.08 -20.69 0.47
C ILE A 107 -32.95 -21.17 -0.70
N ASN A 108 -32.44 -21.16 -1.93
CA ASN A 108 -33.18 -21.65 -3.10
C ASN A 108 -33.36 -23.19 -3.08
N ASP A 109 -32.40 -23.92 -2.51
CA ASP A 109 -32.44 -25.38 -2.38
C ASP A 109 -33.42 -25.83 -1.26
N VAL A 110 -33.44 -25.12 -0.12
CA VAL A 110 -34.33 -25.42 1.02
C VAL A 110 -35.77 -24.94 0.81
N SER A 111 -36.00 -23.95 -0.06
CA SER A 111 -37.34 -23.40 -0.34
C SER A 111 -38.13 -24.20 -1.37
N GLN A 112 -37.62 -25.32 -1.90
CA GLN A 112 -38.45 -26.28 -2.63
C GLN A 112 -39.21 -27.15 -1.63
N PRO A 113 -40.54 -27.00 -1.48
CA PRO A 113 -41.32 -27.98 -0.76
C PRO A 113 -41.34 -29.24 -1.62
N LEU A 114 -40.77 -30.29 -1.09
CA LEU A 114 -41.13 -31.68 -1.36
C LEU A 114 -42.63 -31.86 -1.02
N ASP A 115 -43.54 -31.29 -1.82
CA ASP A 115 -44.97 -31.55 -1.70
C ASP A 115 -45.37 -32.62 -2.73
N VAL A 116 -44.90 -33.84 -2.46
CA VAL A 116 -45.47 -35.05 -3.05
C VAL A 116 -46.79 -35.29 -2.34
N LEU A 117 -47.82 -34.55 -2.74
CA LEU A 117 -49.17 -34.77 -2.24
C LEU A 117 -49.73 -36.02 -2.94
N GLU A 118 -49.75 -37.13 -2.20
CA GLU A 118 -50.54 -38.33 -2.48
C GLU A 118 -52.01 -37.95 -2.64
N GLY A 119 -52.51 -37.90 -3.89
CA GLY A 119 -53.94 -37.71 -4.13
C GLY A 119 -54.32 -37.61 -5.60
N GLN A 120 -54.85 -38.70 -6.15
CA GLN A 120 -55.74 -38.84 -7.33
C GLN A 120 -55.71 -37.76 -8.42
N HIS A 121 -55.33 -38.14 -9.65
CA HIS A 121 -55.86 -37.77 -10.98
C HIS A 121 -54.74 -37.85 -12.05
N GLN A 122 -54.87 -38.77 -13.01
CA GLN A 122 -53.80 -39.19 -13.94
C GLN A 122 -53.66 -38.35 -15.22
N GLU A 123 -54.59 -37.46 -15.57
CA GLU A 123 -54.52 -36.70 -16.84
C GLU A 123 -53.95 -35.28 -16.71
N GLN A 124 -53.78 -34.76 -15.49
CA GLN A 124 -53.17 -33.43 -15.25
C GLN A 124 -51.69 -33.50 -14.84
N ARG A 125 -51.06 -34.68 -14.94
CA ARG A 125 -49.64 -34.85 -14.61
C ARG A 125 -48.70 -34.37 -15.70
N THR A 126 -49.04 -34.53 -16.98
CA THR A 126 -48.07 -34.28 -18.07
C THR A 126 -47.71 -32.79 -18.19
N VAL A 127 -48.70 -31.90 -18.07
CA VAL A 127 -48.50 -30.43 -18.15
C VAL A 127 -47.86 -29.87 -16.88
N LEU A 128 -48.21 -30.41 -15.70
CA LEU A 128 -47.59 -29.99 -14.44
C LEU A 128 -46.14 -30.48 -14.32
N GLN A 129 -45.84 -31.65 -14.91
CA GLN A 129 -44.50 -32.25 -14.95
C GLN A 129 -43.57 -31.54 -15.95
N GLU A 130 -44.09 -30.99 -17.05
CA GLU A 130 -43.33 -30.16 -17.99
C GLU A 130 -42.96 -28.79 -17.37
N ILE A 131 -43.90 -28.16 -16.66
CA ILE A 131 -43.68 -26.88 -15.97
C ILE A 131 -42.68 -27.03 -14.81
N THR A 132 -42.70 -28.17 -14.10
CA THR A 132 -41.70 -28.45 -13.05
C THR A 132 -40.33 -28.76 -13.62
N ASN A 133 -40.23 -29.42 -14.78
CA ASN A 133 -38.94 -29.67 -15.43
C ASN A 133 -38.27 -28.37 -15.92
N GLU A 134 -39.00 -27.45 -16.55
CA GLU A 134 -38.45 -26.15 -16.98
C GLU A 134 -38.01 -25.29 -15.78
N GLN A 135 -38.75 -25.30 -14.67
CA GLN A 135 -38.35 -24.60 -13.44
C GLN A 135 -37.13 -25.24 -12.76
N VAL A 136 -37.01 -26.56 -12.78
CA VAL A 136 -35.83 -27.27 -12.27
C VAL A 136 -34.61 -26.95 -13.12
N GLU A 137 -34.74 -26.99 -14.45
CA GLU A 137 -33.65 -26.63 -15.38
C GLU A 137 -33.21 -25.18 -15.22
N TYR A 138 -34.14 -24.23 -15.07
CA TYR A 138 -33.80 -22.83 -14.79
C TYR A 138 -33.07 -22.64 -13.45
N ASN A 139 -33.51 -23.34 -12.39
CA ASN A 139 -32.84 -23.28 -11.09
C ASN A 139 -31.44 -23.91 -11.13
N GLU A 140 -31.28 -25.02 -11.83
CA GLU A 140 -29.99 -25.70 -12.02
C GLU A 140 -29.00 -24.81 -12.79
N LEU A 141 -29.47 -24.12 -13.85
CA LEU A 141 -28.69 -23.12 -14.57
C LEU A 141 -28.27 -21.94 -13.66
N LEU A 142 -29.19 -21.40 -12.86
CA LEU A 142 -28.89 -20.31 -11.93
C LEU A 142 -27.90 -20.72 -10.84
N ILE A 143 -28.01 -21.95 -10.33
CA ILE A 143 -27.07 -22.50 -9.34
C ILE A 143 -25.69 -22.67 -9.97
N SER A 144 -25.61 -23.25 -11.17
CA SER A 144 -24.36 -23.43 -11.91
C SER A 144 -23.65 -22.10 -12.19
N GLU A 145 -24.38 -21.06 -12.58
CA GLU A 145 -23.83 -19.71 -12.79
C GLU A 145 -23.23 -19.14 -11.50
N ARG A 146 -23.91 -19.31 -10.36
CA ARG A 146 -23.42 -18.83 -9.06
C ARG A 146 -22.22 -19.63 -8.56
N GLU A 147 -22.18 -20.94 -8.77
CA GLU A 147 -21.02 -21.76 -8.44
C GLU A 147 -19.78 -21.33 -9.24
N ALA A 148 -19.95 -21.05 -10.53
CA ALA A 148 -18.88 -20.51 -11.37
C ALA A 148 -18.42 -19.12 -10.87
N GLU A 149 -19.34 -18.25 -10.45
CA GLU A 149 -18.97 -16.95 -9.86
C GLU A 149 -18.18 -17.11 -8.55
N ILE A 150 -18.61 -18.01 -7.68
CA ILE A 150 -17.91 -18.32 -6.43
C ILE A 150 -16.50 -18.84 -6.72
N GLU A 151 -16.34 -19.77 -7.67
CA GLU A 151 -15.03 -20.30 -8.07
C GLU A 151 -14.11 -19.17 -8.57
N ASN A 152 -14.62 -18.27 -9.41
CA ASN A 152 -13.88 -17.10 -9.87
C ASN A 152 -13.45 -16.17 -8.72
N ILE A 153 -14.30 -16.00 -7.70
CA ILE A 153 -13.94 -15.23 -6.51
C ILE A 153 -12.82 -15.95 -5.74
N GLU A 154 -12.91 -17.26 -5.55
CA GLU A 154 -11.92 -18.06 -4.82
C GLU A 154 -10.54 -18.03 -5.49
N GLN A 155 -10.50 -18.23 -6.80
CA GLN A 155 -9.26 -18.12 -7.59
C GLN A 155 -8.65 -16.71 -7.42
N GLY A 156 -9.46 -15.66 -7.51
CA GLY A 156 -8.99 -14.30 -7.27
C GLY A 156 -8.49 -14.06 -5.86
N VAL A 157 -9.10 -14.65 -4.83
CA VAL A 157 -8.63 -14.54 -3.44
C VAL A 157 -7.29 -15.24 -3.25
N ILE A 158 -7.05 -16.35 -3.94
CA ILE A 158 -5.75 -17.04 -3.96
C ILE A 158 -4.68 -16.14 -4.58
N GLU A 159 -4.95 -15.58 -5.77
CA GLU A 159 -4.04 -14.67 -6.45
C GLU A 159 -3.71 -13.43 -5.60
N LEU A 160 -4.73 -12.81 -4.99
CA LEU A 160 -4.52 -11.68 -4.08
C LEU A 160 -3.67 -12.08 -2.86
N ASN A 161 -3.76 -13.32 -2.39
CA ASN A 161 -2.93 -13.82 -1.28
C ASN A 161 -1.46 -13.91 -1.69
N GLU A 162 -1.18 -14.36 -2.91
CA GLU A 162 0.19 -14.39 -3.45
C GLU A 162 0.77 -12.97 -3.52
N ILE A 163 0.01 -12.03 -4.10
CA ILE A 163 0.40 -10.60 -4.13
C ILE A 163 0.61 -10.06 -2.71
N PHE A 164 -0.26 -10.41 -1.76
CA PHE A 164 -0.15 -9.97 -0.38
C PHE A 164 1.10 -10.49 0.34
N ARG A 165 1.51 -11.74 0.05
CA ARG A 165 2.76 -12.32 0.58
C ARG A 165 3.98 -11.61 0.01
N ASP A 166 4.00 -11.41 -1.32
CA ASP A 166 5.05 -10.68 -2.01
C ASP A 166 5.17 -9.24 -1.49
N MET A 167 4.04 -8.57 -1.23
CA MET A 167 4.03 -7.23 -0.66
C MET A 167 4.45 -7.20 0.81
N SER A 168 4.12 -8.23 1.59
CA SER A 168 4.57 -8.32 2.99
C SER A 168 6.10 -8.43 3.08
N PHE A 169 6.74 -9.09 2.12
CA PHE A 169 8.19 -9.10 1.99
C PHE A 169 8.75 -7.69 1.73
N VAL A 170 8.22 -6.99 0.71
CA VAL A 170 8.63 -5.61 0.36
C VAL A 170 8.47 -4.62 1.52
N VAL A 171 7.39 -4.73 2.30
CA VAL A 171 7.14 -3.89 3.49
C VAL A 171 8.10 -4.22 4.63
N SER A 172 8.31 -5.50 4.93
CA SER A 172 9.13 -5.95 6.06
C SER A 172 10.61 -5.59 5.93
N GLU A 173 11.17 -5.66 4.71
CA GLU A 173 12.57 -5.32 4.45
C GLU A 173 12.87 -3.83 4.67
N GLN A 174 11.84 -2.97 4.52
CA GLN A 174 12.00 -1.53 4.67
C GLN A 174 12.03 -1.08 6.15
N GLU A 175 11.42 -1.82 7.09
CA GLU A 175 11.23 -1.43 8.50
C GLU A 175 12.55 -1.37 9.30
N SER A 176 13.46 -2.31 9.06
CA SER A 176 14.79 -2.38 9.72
C SER A 176 15.64 -1.12 9.48
N GLY A 177 15.56 -0.54 8.28
CA GLY A 177 16.42 0.58 7.92
C GLY A 177 15.83 1.99 8.15
N ILE A 178 14.67 2.17 8.79
CA ILE A 178 14.23 3.51 9.24
C ILE A 178 14.81 3.85 10.61
N GLN A 179 14.99 2.86 11.50
CA GLN A 179 15.49 3.11 12.85
C GLN A 179 16.89 3.75 12.83
N SER A 180 17.74 3.39 11.87
CA SER A 180 19.04 4.04 11.66
C SER A 180 18.90 5.50 11.18
N ILE A 181 17.81 5.86 10.52
CA ILE A 181 17.58 7.21 9.99
C ILE A 181 17.14 8.17 11.11
N TYR A 182 16.31 7.74 12.04
CA TYR A 182 15.97 8.55 13.22
C TYR A 182 17.21 8.80 14.09
N GLY A 183 18.05 7.77 14.30
CA GLY A 183 19.33 7.90 14.98
C GLY A 183 20.30 8.85 14.26
N ASN A 184 20.42 8.72 12.93
CA ASN A 184 21.31 9.57 12.14
C ASN A 184 20.87 11.03 12.08
N VAL A 185 19.56 11.34 12.13
CA VAL A 185 19.06 12.73 12.14
C VAL A 185 19.29 13.40 13.48
N LEU A 186 19.07 12.67 14.58
CA LEU A 186 19.43 13.14 15.91
C LEU A 186 20.94 13.40 15.97
N SER A 187 21.75 12.46 15.46
CA SER A 187 23.20 12.61 15.36
C SER A 187 23.62 13.76 14.45
N ILE A 188 23.03 13.99 13.27
CA ILE A 188 23.42 15.10 12.38
C ILE A 188 23.07 16.44 13.01
N ALA A 189 21.88 16.58 13.59
CA ALA A 189 21.49 17.81 14.28
C ALA A 189 22.41 18.09 15.48
N GLN A 190 22.74 17.06 16.25
CA GLN A 190 23.67 17.14 17.37
C GLN A 190 25.10 17.47 16.91
N ASN A 191 25.61 16.76 15.90
CA ASN A 191 26.97 16.96 15.37
C ASN A 191 27.12 18.34 14.73
N THR A 192 26.09 18.86 14.04
CA THR A 192 26.13 20.21 13.45
C THR A 192 26.15 21.27 14.53
N LYS A 193 25.36 21.09 15.59
CA LYS A 193 25.36 21.99 16.75
C LYS A 193 26.73 21.97 17.46
N GLN A 194 27.27 20.78 17.71
CA GLN A 194 28.61 20.62 18.30
C GLN A 194 29.71 21.23 17.43
N ALA A 195 29.65 21.05 16.10
CA ALA A 195 30.60 21.66 15.17
C ALA A 195 30.51 23.19 15.17
N ALA A 196 29.31 23.75 15.30
CA ALA A 196 29.12 25.19 15.45
C ALA A 196 29.72 25.71 16.76
N ASP A 197 29.51 25.00 17.87
CA ASP A 197 30.10 25.35 19.16
C ASP A 197 31.64 25.29 19.10
N GLU A 198 32.23 24.27 18.46
CA GLU A 198 33.68 24.17 18.33
C GLU A 198 34.30 25.20 17.38
N LEU A 199 33.56 25.67 16.37
CA LEU A 199 33.99 26.82 15.57
C LEU A 199 34.10 28.09 16.41
N VAL A 200 33.19 28.29 17.38
CA VAL A 200 33.24 29.43 18.31
C VAL A 200 34.44 29.31 19.25
N VAL A 201 34.67 28.12 19.82
CA VAL A 201 35.83 27.86 20.69
C VAL A 201 37.14 28.03 19.92
N ALA A 202 37.24 27.46 18.71
CA ALA A 202 38.41 27.59 17.85
C ALA A 202 38.71 29.05 17.48
N ASN A 203 37.67 29.84 17.16
CA ASN A 203 37.84 31.28 16.87
C ASN A 203 38.41 32.02 18.09
N ARG A 204 37.88 31.74 19.30
CA ARG A 204 38.38 32.31 20.55
C ARG A 204 39.83 31.93 20.82
N HIS A 205 40.20 30.67 20.62
CA HIS A 205 41.58 30.21 20.75
C HIS A 205 42.51 30.87 19.72
N GLN A 206 42.11 30.98 18.46
CA GLN A 206 42.90 31.64 17.42
C GLN A 206 43.12 33.13 17.71
N ARG A 207 42.13 33.84 18.28
CA ARG A 207 42.28 35.24 18.69
C ARG A 207 43.30 35.39 19.82
N ASN A 208 43.27 34.53 20.81
CA ASN A 208 44.23 34.55 21.92
C ASN A 208 45.64 34.14 21.47
N ALA A 209 45.74 33.10 20.63
CA ALA A 209 47.00 32.64 20.08
C ALA A 209 47.70 33.73 19.25
N ARG A 210 46.95 34.48 18.42
CA ARG A 210 47.49 35.65 17.69
C ARG A 210 48.07 36.69 18.63
N ARG A 211 47.38 36.99 19.75
CA ARG A 211 47.88 37.96 20.74
C ARG A 211 49.18 37.47 21.40
N SER A 212 49.26 36.21 21.77
CA SER A 212 50.47 35.61 22.33
C SER A 212 51.61 35.56 21.31
N MET A 213 51.32 35.24 20.05
CA MET A 213 52.31 35.22 18.96
C MET A 213 52.90 36.61 18.71
N CYS A 214 52.08 37.67 18.75
CA CYS A 214 52.59 39.04 18.66
C CYS A 214 53.55 39.40 19.82
N TRP A 215 53.25 38.93 21.03
CA TRP A 215 54.15 39.10 22.18
C TRP A 215 55.49 38.38 21.99
N PHE A 216 55.46 37.11 21.56
CA PHE A 216 56.68 36.36 21.25
C PHE A 216 57.51 37.04 20.15
N LEU A 217 56.86 37.54 19.09
CA LEU A 217 57.53 38.24 18.00
C LEU A 217 58.20 39.54 18.47
N MET A 218 57.53 40.34 19.32
CA MET A 218 58.12 41.54 19.91
C MET A 218 59.37 41.22 20.75
N ILE A 219 59.36 40.15 21.54
CA ILE A 219 60.52 39.73 22.33
C ILE A 219 61.70 39.36 21.43
N ILE A 220 61.47 38.62 20.35
CA ILE A 220 62.51 38.23 19.38
C ILE A 220 63.16 39.47 18.76
N ILE A 221 62.38 40.47 18.38
CA ILE A 221 62.90 41.73 17.81
C ILE A 221 63.80 42.45 18.81
N VAL A 222 63.36 42.58 20.07
CA VAL A 222 64.13 43.27 21.12
C VAL A 222 65.45 42.56 21.39
N VAL A 223 65.44 41.22 21.52
CA VAL A 223 66.65 40.44 21.75
C VAL A 223 67.61 40.55 20.55
N GLY A 224 67.10 40.45 19.32
CA GLY A 224 67.91 40.61 18.11
C GLY A 224 68.58 41.99 18.02
N PHE A 225 67.85 43.05 18.39
CA PHE A 225 68.39 44.41 18.44
C PHE A 225 69.51 44.55 19.48
N MET A 226 69.32 44.00 20.68
CA MET A 226 70.36 44.03 21.73
C MET A 226 71.63 43.29 21.31
N LEU A 227 71.49 42.11 20.70
CA LEU A 227 72.64 41.36 20.19
C LEU A 227 73.39 42.12 19.09
N ALA A 228 72.66 42.78 18.18
CA ALA A 228 73.26 43.60 17.14
C ALA A 228 74.03 44.80 17.72
N LEU A 229 73.48 45.49 18.73
CA LEU A 229 74.18 46.58 19.41
C LEU A 229 75.46 46.12 20.09
N ILE A 230 75.43 44.97 20.77
CA ILE A 230 76.62 44.39 21.41
C ILE A 230 77.68 44.09 20.36
N LEU A 231 77.32 43.48 19.24
CA LEU A 231 78.27 43.16 18.16
C LEU A 231 78.87 44.39 17.46
N VAL A 232 78.17 45.52 17.44
CA VAL A 232 78.67 46.77 16.83
C VAL A 232 79.51 47.58 17.82
N LEU A 233 79.19 47.51 19.11
CA LEU A 233 79.91 48.24 20.18
C LEU A 233 81.13 47.48 20.72
N ALA A 234 81.11 46.14 20.66
CA ALA A 234 82.25 45.28 20.99
C ALA A 234 83.27 45.23 19.85
#